data_AF-A0A822FLQ1-F1
#
_entry.id   AF-A0A822FLQ1-F1
#
_cell.length_a   1.000
_cell.length_b   1.000
_cell.length_c   1.000
_cell.angle_alpha   90.00
_cell.angle_beta   90.00
_cell.angle_gamma   90.00
#
_symmetry.space_group_name_H-M   'P 1'
#
loop_
_entity.id
_entity.type
_entity.pdbx_description
1 polymer ?
#
loop_
_entity_poly.entity_id
_entity_poly.type
_entity_poly.pdbx_seq_one_letter_code
_entity_poly.pdbx_strand_id
1 'polypeptide(L)' 'TTSTTKYYRCEDSRCTVTACTDLGDILLNVKGDHYHPLAPEEIQIRTFKQVVKARAISA' A
#
# COMPACT_ATOMS: atom_id res chain seq x y z
N THR A 1 -1.34 -22.64 12.14
CA THR A 1 -1.60 -21.85 10.92
C THR A 1 -0.42 -20.92 10.71
N THR A 2 0.43 -21.21 9.75
CA THR A 2 1.57 -20.35 9.37
C THR A 2 1.02 -19.16 8.58
N SER A 3 0.79 -18.04 9.27
CA SER A 3 0.39 -16.79 8.61
C SER A 3 1.62 -16.19 7.91
N THR A 4 1.72 -16.37 6.60
CA THR A 4 2.83 -15.80 5.82
C THR A 4 2.66 -14.29 5.74
N THR A 5 3.56 -13.56 6.38
CA THR A 5 3.55 -12.08 6.38
C THR A 5 4.39 -11.57 5.20
N LYS A 6 3.86 -10.62 4.44
CA LYS A 6 4.62 -9.88 3.42
C LYS A 6 5.11 -8.56 4.00
N TYR A 7 6.35 -8.19 3.71
CA TYR A 7 6.98 -6.97 4.21
C TYR A 7 7.25 -6.00 3.07
N TYR A 8 7.01 -4.72 3.33
CA TYR A 8 7.12 -3.63 2.37
C TYR A 8 7.96 -2.50 2.97
N ARG A 9 8.65 -1.79 2.10
CA ARG A 9 9.36 -0.55 2.42
C ARG A 9 8.92 0.53 1.45
N CYS A 10 8.87 1.77 1.92
CA CYS A 10 8.62 2.92 1.05
C CYS A 10 9.63 2.96 -0.12
N GLU A 11 9.16 3.35 -1.30
CA GLU A 11 9.98 3.45 -2.51
C GLU A 11 10.93 4.65 -2.51
N ASP A 12 10.61 5.71 -1.74
CA ASP A 12 11.52 6.83 -1.53
C ASP A 12 12.74 6.35 -0.72
N SER A 13 13.93 6.47 -1.32
CA SER A 13 15.19 5.99 -0.74
C SER A 13 15.58 6.69 0.57
N ARG A 14 15.09 7.92 0.79
CA ARG A 14 15.29 8.69 2.03
C ARG A 14 14.21 8.39 3.06
N CYS A 15 13.15 7.67 2.70
CA CYS A 15 12.11 7.27 3.61
C CYS A 15 12.46 5.94 4.31
N THR A 16 12.22 5.88 5.61
CA THR A 16 12.49 4.71 6.45
C THR A 16 11.23 3.94 6.84
N VAL A 17 10.06 4.39 6.36
CA VAL A 17 8.78 3.75 6.68
C VAL A 17 8.74 2.34 6.10
N THR A 18 8.27 1.42 6.93
CA THR A 18 8.05 0.02 6.59
C THR A 18 6.62 -0.39 6.94
N ALA A 19 6.09 -1.36 6.22
CA ALA A 19 4.76 -1.90 6.46
C ALA A 19 4.77 -3.41 6.29
N CYS A 20 3.78 -4.10 6.85
CA CYS A 20 3.54 -5.50 6.55
C CYS A 20 2.07 -5.81 6.36
N THR A 21 1.80 -6.81 5.52
CA THR A 21 0.46 -7.32 5.26
C THR A 21 0.39 -8.81 5.51
N ASP A 22 -0.82 -9.33 5.68
CA ASP A 22 -1.07 -10.77 5.62
C ASP A 22 -1.16 -11.28 4.16
N LEU A 23 -1.53 -12.56 4.01
CA LEU A 23 -1.74 -13.21 2.71
C LEU A 23 -2.91 -12.61 1.90
N GLY A 24 -3.89 -11.99 2.56
CA GLY A 24 -5.02 -11.30 1.94
C GLY A 24 -4.73 -9.84 1.59
N ASP A 25 -3.46 -9.41 1.70
CA ASP A 25 -3.02 -8.03 1.56
C ASP A 25 -3.70 -7.07 2.56
N ILE A 26 -4.17 -7.58 3.71
CA ILE A 26 -4.67 -6.78 4.82
C ILE A 26 -3.47 -6.16 5.53
N LEU A 27 -3.48 -4.84 5.67
CA LEU A 27 -2.45 -4.10 6.38
C LEU A 27 -2.44 -4.49 7.86
N LEU A 28 -1.35 -5.09 8.32
CA LEU A 28 -1.18 -5.52 9.70
C LEU A 28 -0.49 -4.46 10.55
N ASN A 29 0.54 -3.82 10.00
CA ASN A 29 1.33 -2.83 10.73
C ASN A 29 2.03 -1.85 9.79
N VAL A 30 2.24 -0.63 10.27
CA VAL A 30 3.07 0.41 9.65
C VAL A 30 4.00 0.97 10.74
N LYS A 31 5.30 1.03 10.46
CA LYS A 31 6.31 1.58 11.37
C LYS A 31 6.94 2.83 10.78
N GLY A 32 6.88 3.91 11.57
CA GLY A 32 7.40 5.23 11.22
C GLY A 32 6.37 6.11 10.51
N ASP A 33 6.74 7.37 10.31
CA ASP A 33 5.91 8.38 9.64
C ASP A 33 6.57 8.82 8.33
N HIS A 34 5.79 8.96 7.26
CA HIS A 34 6.30 9.47 6.00
C HIS A 34 6.62 10.96 6.14
N TYR A 35 7.86 11.34 5.80
CA TYR A 35 8.28 12.75 5.78
C TYR A 35 7.82 13.48 4.49
N HIS A 36 7.40 12.72 3.49
CA HIS A 36 7.00 13.23 2.19
C HIS A 36 5.54 12.87 1.91
N PRO A 37 4.77 13.75 1.24
CA PRO A 37 3.48 13.37 0.69
C PRO A 37 3.66 12.46 -0.53
N LEU A 38 2.57 11.85 -0.98
CA LEU A 38 2.48 11.29 -2.32
C LEU A 38 2.43 12.42 -3.35
N ALA A 39 2.99 12.22 -4.53
CA ALA A 39 2.80 13.18 -5.61
C ALA A 39 1.32 13.18 -6.05
N PRO A 40 0.75 14.35 -6.43
CA PRO A 40 -0.65 14.43 -6.86
C PRO A 40 -1.02 13.44 -7.98
N GLU A 41 -0.11 13.21 -8.93
CA GLU A 41 -0.28 12.29 -10.04
C GLU A 41 -0.39 10.83 -9.56
N GLU A 42 0.43 10.45 -8.57
CA GLU A 42 0.38 9.12 -7.97
C GLU A 42 -0.92 8.87 -7.22
N ILE A 43 -1.45 9.90 -6.55
CA ILE A 43 -2.76 9.84 -5.88
C ILE A 43 -3.85 9.54 -6.93
N GLN A 44 -3.87 10.30 -8.03
CA GLN A 44 -4.86 10.11 -9.10
C GLN A 44 -4.80 8.70 -9.70
N ILE A 45 -3.60 8.20 -10.00
CA ILE A 45 -3.40 6.85 -10.55
C ILE A 45 -3.89 5.78 -9.57
N ARG A 46 -3.58 5.91 -8.27
CA ARG A 46 -4.02 4.96 -7.24
C ARG A 46 -5.54 4.97 -7.08
N THR A 47 -6.16 6.14 -7.02
CA THR A 47 -7.62 6.28 -6.97
C THR A 47 -8.28 5.65 -8.19
N PHE A 48 -7.78 5.93 -9.40
CA PHE A 48 -8.32 5.34 -10.62
C PHE A 48 -8.24 3.81 -10.61
N LYS A 49 -7.08 3.24 -10.23
CA LYS A 49 -6.91 1.78 -10.12
C LYS A 49 -7.91 1.15 -9.14
N GLN A 50 -8.17 1.80 -8.00
CA GLN A 50 -9.15 1.32 -7.04
C GLN A 50 -10.58 1.35 -7.61
N VAL A 51 -10.97 2.43 -8.29
CA VAL A 51 -12.28 2.53 -8.95
C VAL A 51 -12.46 1.45 -10.01
N VAL A 52 -11.45 1.22 -10.85
CA VAL A 52 -11.50 0.17 -11.89
C VAL A 52 -11.59 -1.22 -11.26
N LYS A 53 -10.77 -1.53 -10.25
CA LYS A 53 -10.84 -2.82 -9.53
C LYS A 53 -12.23 -3.04 -8.94
N ALA A 54 -12.80 -2.05 -8.27
CA ALA A 54 -14.12 -2.16 -7.66
C ALA A 54 -15.21 -2.46 -8.70
N ARG A 55 -15.14 -1.81 -9.87
CA ARG A 55 -16.07 -2.05 -10.98
C ARG A 55 -15.90 -3.44 -11.59
N ALA A 56 -14.66 -3.90 -11.78
CA ALA A 56 -14.37 -5.21 -12.36
C ALA A 56 -14.82 -6.39 -11.48
N ILE A 57 -14.92 -6.20 -10.16
CA ILE A 57 -15.41 -7.21 -9.21
C ILE A 57 -16.95 -7.21 -9.15
N SER A 58 -17.59 -6.09 -9.51
CA SER A 58 -19.05 -5.91 -9.42
C SER A 58 -19.78 -6.19 -10.74
N ALA A 59 -19.08 -6.67 -11.76
CA ALA A 59 -19.61 -7.02 -13.09
C ALA A 59 -19.57 -8.54 -13.28
#